data_AF-N7A4F4-F1
#
_entry.id   AF-N7A4F4-F1
#
_cell.length_a   1.000
_cell.length_b   1.000
_cell.length_c   1.000
_cell.angle_alpha   90.00
_cell.angle_beta   90.00
_cell.angle_gamma   90.00
#
_symmetry.space_group_name_H-M   'P 1'
#
loop_
_entity.id
_entity.type
_entity.pdbx_description
1 polymer ?
#
loop_
_entity_poly.entity_id
_entity_poly.type
_entity_poly.pdbx_seq_one_letter_code
_entity_poly.pdbx_strand_id
1 'polypeptide(L)'
;MGVCEQLVQFEHRYGWRHSPQQHADMMRGDREHRRFFLEGRMERKGRCFIATLVYGEGAEVAVLRSFRDRVLRATLIGRAFIFGYYRMATGVCRLLQGHLHLLRITRALLRPVVWMAARVLASRGRAGR
;
A
#
# COMPACT_ATOMS: atom_id res chain seq x y z
N MET A 1 -11.56 14.73 -10.10
CA MET A 1 -12.22 13.96 -11.17
C MET A 1 -12.80 14.99 -12.12
N GLY A 2 -12.48 14.90 -13.41
CA GLY A 2 -13.09 15.77 -14.42
C GLY A 2 -14.38 15.14 -14.94
N VAL A 3 -15.39 15.95 -15.21
CA VAL A 3 -16.55 15.56 -16.02
C VAL A 3 -16.17 15.64 -17.51
N CYS A 4 -16.86 14.88 -18.36
CA CYS A 4 -16.69 14.99 -19.80
C CYS A 4 -16.99 16.43 -20.27
N GLU A 5 -16.14 17.01 -21.11
CA GLU A 5 -16.34 18.37 -21.65
C GLU A 5 -17.72 18.56 -22.28
N GLN A 6 -18.26 17.50 -22.89
CA GLN A 6 -19.56 17.51 -23.53
C GLN A 6 -20.69 17.61 -22.50
N LEU A 7 -20.57 16.95 -21.34
CA LEU A 7 -21.56 17.02 -20.27
C LEU A 7 -21.64 18.44 -19.70
N VAL A 8 -20.48 19.10 -19.51
CA VAL A 8 -20.42 20.49 -19.05
C VAL A 8 -21.15 21.43 -20.00
N GLN A 9 -20.95 21.26 -21.31
CA GLN A 9 -21.66 22.07 -22.31
C GLN A 9 -23.17 21.82 -22.30
N PHE A 10 -23.60 20.57 -22.13
CA PHE A 10 -25.03 20.23 -22.04
C PHE A 10 -25.68 20.86 -20.80
N GLU A 11 -25.06 20.76 -19.64
CA GLU A 11 -25.59 21.35 -18.39
C GLU A 11 -25.64 22.88 -18.45
N HIS A 12 -24.63 23.53 -19.05
CA HIS A 12 -24.62 24.98 -19.25
C HIS A 12 -25.75 25.44 -20.20
N ARG A 13 -26.01 24.69 -21.28
CA ARG A 13 -26.98 25.10 -22.30
C ARG A 13 -28.43 24.74 -21.93
N TYR A 14 -28.67 23.61 -21.29
CA TYR A 14 -30.02 23.06 -21.08
C TYR A 14 -30.43 22.89 -19.61
N GLY A 15 -29.53 23.25 -18.69
CA GLY A 15 -29.68 22.98 -17.27
C GLY A 15 -29.45 21.51 -16.93
N TRP A 16 -29.61 21.18 -15.65
CA TRP A 16 -29.40 19.83 -15.15
C TRP A 16 -30.58 18.92 -15.55
N ARG A 17 -30.39 18.09 -16.58
CA ARG A 17 -31.41 17.15 -17.09
C ARG A 17 -30.81 15.77 -17.27
N HIS A 18 -30.81 14.98 -16.20
CA HIS A 18 -30.40 13.57 -16.24
C HIS A 18 -31.63 12.67 -16.18
N SER A 19 -31.72 11.72 -17.11
CA SER A 19 -32.74 10.68 -17.06
C SER A 19 -32.46 9.71 -15.89
N PRO A 20 -33.48 8.98 -15.42
CA PRO A 20 -33.27 7.94 -14.39
C PRO A 20 -32.21 6.91 -14.79
N GLN A 21 -32.11 6.58 -16.09
CA GLN A 21 -31.08 5.68 -16.61
C GLN A 21 -29.68 6.29 -16.52
N GLN A 22 -29.52 7.57 -16.89
CA GLN A 22 -28.23 8.27 -16.78
C GLN A 22 -27.75 8.35 -15.33
N HIS A 23 -28.67 8.56 -14.37
CA HIS A 23 -28.32 8.54 -12.96
C HIS A 23 -27.83 7.16 -12.49
N ALA A 24 -28.49 6.08 -12.94
CA ALA A 24 -28.07 4.72 -12.63
C ALA A 24 -26.68 4.39 -13.22
N ASP A 25 -26.39 4.86 -14.44
CA ASP A 25 -25.10 4.67 -15.10
C ASP A 25 -23.98 5.45 -14.43
N MET A 26 -24.22 6.71 -14.03
CA MET A 26 -23.28 7.48 -13.21
C MET A 26 -22.98 6.80 -11.87
N MET A 27 -24.00 6.29 -11.18
CA MET A 27 -23.84 5.56 -9.92
C MET A 27 -23.10 4.22 -10.11
N ARG A 28 -23.19 3.59 -11.29
CA ARG A 28 -22.36 2.44 -11.65
C ARG A 28 -20.91 2.87 -11.87
N GLY A 29 -20.68 3.93 -12.63
CA GLY A 29 -19.36 4.48 -12.91
C GLY A 29 -18.60 4.86 -11.63
N ASP A 30 -19.26 5.55 -10.69
CA ASP A 30 -18.63 5.93 -9.42
C ASP A 30 -18.25 4.71 -8.57
N ARG A 31 -19.09 3.66 -8.57
CA ARG A 31 -18.79 2.40 -7.88
C ARG A 31 -17.57 1.70 -8.47
N GLU A 32 -17.49 1.57 -9.79
CA GLU A 32 -16.33 0.96 -10.46
C GLU A 32 -15.05 1.79 -10.26
N HIS A 33 -15.14 3.12 -10.37
CA HIS A 33 -14.02 4.02 -10.09
C HIS A 33 -13.52 3.86 -8.65
N ARG A 34 -14.44 3.83 -7.67
CA ARG A 34 -14.09 3.65 -6.26
C ARG A 34 -13.41 2.31 -6.04
N ARG A 35 -13.92 1.23 -6.64
CA ARG A 35 -13.32 -0.11 -6.58
C ARG A 35 -11.90 -0.10 -7.12
N PHE A 36 -11.70 0.37 -8.35
CA PHE A 36 -10.38 0.44 -8.99
C PHE A 36 -9.39 1.29 -8.17
N PHE A 37 -9.84 2.44 -7.65
CA PHE A 37 -9.01 3.30 -6.81
C PHE A 37 -8.57 2.61 -5.52
N LEU A 38 -9.47 1.87 -4.86
CA LEU A 38 -9.15 1.12 -3.66
C LEU A 38 -8.17 -0.02 -3.95
N GLU A 39 -8.39 -0.79 -5.03
CA GLU A 39 -7.50 -1.86 -5.49
C GLU A 39 -6.09 -1.31 -5.77
N GLY A 40 -5.99 -0.24 -6.57
CA GLY A 40 -4.71 0.42 -6.87
C GLY A 40 -4.05 1.06 -5.65
N ARG A 41 -4.82 1.58 -4.69
CA ARG A 41 -4.28 2.09 -3.41
C ARG A 41 -3.67 0.97 -2.57
N MET A 42 -4.28 -0.22 -2.54
CA MET A 42 -3.73 -1.38 -1.84
C MET A 42 -2.44 -1.89 -2.50
N GLU A 43 -2.37 -1.84 -3.83
CA GLU A 43 -1.16 -2.20 -4.57
C GLU A 43 -0.01 -1.21 -4.34
N ARG A 44 -0.29 0.10 -4.43
CA ARG A 44 0.71 1.15 -4.19
C ARG A 44 1.19 1.23 -2.74
N LYS A 45 0.38 0.82 -1.75
CA LYS A 45 0.81 0.70 -0.35
C LYS A 45 1.87 -0.39 -0.13
N GLY A 46 2.23 -1.16 -1.17
CA GLY A 46 3.34 -2.11 -1.18
C GLY A 46 3.15 -3.26 -0.20
N ARG A 47 2.98 -4.47 -0.74
CA ARG A 47 2.75 -5.66 0.08
C ARG A 47 4.04 -6.05 0.84
N CYS A 48 3.98 -6.10 2.17
CA CYS A 48 5.06 -6.61 3.04
C CYS A 48 4.77 -8.07 3.43
N PHE A 49 4.84 -8.98 2.46
CA PHE A 49 4.44 -10.39 2.61
C PHE A 49 5.09 -11.13 3.78
N ILE A 50 6.41 -11.02 3.97
CA ILE A 50 7.10 -11.73 5.06
C ILE A 50 6.67 -11.17 6.42
N ALA A 51 6.55 -9.84 6.54
CA ALA A 51 6.13 -9.21 7.79
C ALA A 51 4.67 -9.58 8.13
N THR A 52 3.76 -9.58 7.16
CA THR A 52 2.37 -10.01 7.37
C THR A 52 2.27 -11.50 7.72
N LEU A 53 3.12 -12.35 7.13
CA LEU A 53 3.16 -13.77 7.46
C LEU A 53 3.70 -14.02 8.89
N VAL A 54 4.68 -13.21 9.33
CA VAL A 54 5.33 -13.38 10.64
C VAL A 54 4.58 -12.68 11.77
N TYR A 55 3.98 -11.53 11.54
CA TYR A 55 3.33 -10.71 12.59
C TYR A 55 1.81 -10.56 12.42
N GLY A 56 1.24 -10.99 11.30
CA GLY A 56 -0.16 -10.71 10.96
C GLY A 56 -0.39 -9.24 10.56
N GLU A 57 -1.65 -8.80 10.61
CA GLU A 57 -2.05 -7.39 10.41
C GLU A 57 -1.81 -6.55 11.69
N GLY A 58 -0.62 -6.69 12.29
CA GLY A 58 -0.23 -5.98 13.52
C GLY A 58 0.36 -4.58 13.28
N ALA A 59 0.52 -3.81 14.38
CA ALA A 59 1.10 -2.46 14.35
C ALA A 59 2.55 -2.45 13.82
N GLU A 60 3.28 -3.54 14.04
CA GLU A 60 4.66 -3.74 13.57
C GLU A 60 4.75 -3.69 12.04
N VAL A 61 3.75 -4.24 11.36
CA VAL A 61 3.70 -4.22 9.88
C VAL A 61 3.44 -2.80 9.38
N ALA A 62 2.61 -2.02 10.08
CA ALA A 62 2.40 -0.61 9.74
C ALA A 62 3.68 0.23 9.91
N VAL A 63 4.47 -0.04 10.95
CA VAL A 63 5.78 0.60 11.18
C VAL A 63 6.77 0.23 10.07
N LEU A 64 6.88 -1.05 9.73
CA LEU A 64 7.77 -1.51 8.64
C LEU A 64 7.37 -0.95 7.28
N ARG A 65 6.05 -0.90 6.97
CA ARG A 65 5.54 -0.27 5.74
C ARG A 65 5.94 1.21 5.68
N SER A 66 5.75 1.94 6.78
CA SER A 66 6.15 3.36 6.88
C SER A 66 7.66 3.57 6.74
N PHE A 67 8.47 2.68 7.31
CA PHE A 67 9.92 2.71 7.20
C PHE A 67 10.38 2.46 5.77
N ARG A 68 9.78 1.47 5.09
CA ARG A 68 10.07 1.20 3.68
C ARG A 68 9.80 2.43 2.82
N ASP A 69 8.63 3.04 2.99
CA ASP A 69 8.19 4.13 2.12
C ASP A 69 8.95 5.43 2.38
N ARG A 70 9.29 5.74 3.65
CA ARG A 70 9.98 6.98 4.01
C ARG A 70 11.50 6.91 3.98
N VAL A 71 12.09 5.74 4.24
CA VAL A 71 13.55 5.58 4.39
C VAL A 71 14.16 4.78 3.25
N LEU A 72 13.62 3.59 2.97
CA LEU A 72 14.20 2.72 1.94
C LEU A 72 13.94 3.25 0.53
N ARG A 73 12.76 3.80 0.26
CA ARG A 73 12.46 4.36 -1.06
C ARG A 73 13.26 5.63 -1.37
N ALA A 74 13.63 6.38 -0.34
CA ALA A 74 14.40 7.62 -0.45
C ALA A 74 15.91 7.40 -0.68
N THR A 75 16.43 6.19 -0.47
CA THR A 75 17.88 5.89 -0.53
C THR A 75 18.19 4.82 -1.59
N LEU A 76 19.31 4.96 -2.31
CA LEU A 76 19.74 4.00 -3.34
C LEU A 76 19.94 2.59 -2.78
N ILE A 77 20.57 2.50 -1.61
CA ILE A 77 20.78 1.24 -0.87
C ILE A 77 19.44 0.61 -0.48
N GLY A 78 18.47 1.43 -0.03
CA GLY A 78 17.15 0.96 0.32
C GLY A 78 16.38 0.38 -0.87
N ARG A 79 16.54 0.96 -2.07
CA ARG A 79 15.94 0.42 -3.30
C ARG A 79 16.53 -0.95 -3.69
N ALA A 80 17.85 -1.13 -3.55
CA ALA A 80 18.50 -2.42 -3.76
C ALA A 80 18.02 -3.48 -2.75
N PHE A 81 17.86 -3.10 -1.48
CA PHE A 81 17.31 -3.97 -0.46
C PHE A 81 15.86 -4.39 -0.76
N ILE A 82 15.00 -3.44 -1.18
CA ILE A 82 13.63 -3.74 -1.59
C ILE A 82 13.61 -4.75 -2.75
N PHE A 83 14.49 -4.58 -3.73
CA PHE A 83 14.57 -5.47 -4.87
C PHE A 83 15.00 -6.89 -4.48
N GLY A 84 16.03 -7.02 -3.62
CA GLY A 84 16.44 -8.31 -3.06
C GLY A 84 15.33 -8.97 -2.22
N TYR A 85 14.65 -8.17 -1.38
CA TYR A 85 13.51 -8.61 -0.59
C TYR A 85 12.39 -9.19 -1.46
N TYR A 86 11.96 -8.48 -2.51
CA TYR A 86 10.88 -8.96 -3.38
C TYR A 86 11.30 -10.18 -4.21
N ARG A 87 12.58 -10.27 -4.62
CA ARG A 87 13.10 -11.44 -5.33
C ARG A 87 13.05 -12.70 -4.47
N MET A 88 13.43 -12.57 -3.20
CA MET A 88 13.51 -13.70 -2.28
C MET A 88 12.16 -14.04 -1.63
N ALA A 89 11.21 -13.10 -1.60
CA ALA A 89 9.93 -13.25 -0.91
C ALA A 89 9.14 -14.50 -1.32
N THR A 90 9.08 -14.84 -2.61
CA THR A 90 8.35 -16.03 -3.10
C THR A 90 8.99 -17.35 -2.68
N GLY A 91 10.32 -17.41 -2.57
CA GLY A 91 11.02 -18.59 -2.04
C GLY A 91 10.87 -18.71 -0.53
N VAL A 92 11.07 -17.60 0.18
CA VAL A 92 10.98 -17.53 1.65
C VAL A 92 9.56 -17.83 2.12
N CYS A 93 8.51 -17.28 1.49
CA CYS A 93 7.12 -17.57 1.88
C CYS A 93 6.77 -19.06 1.75
N ARG A 94 7.24 -19.75 0.70
CA ARG A 94 7.01 -21.20 0.54
C ARG A 94 7.74 -22.01 1.62
N LEU A 95 8.98 -21.64 1.94
CA LEU A 95 9.75 -22.28 2.99
C LEU A 95 9.16 -22.05 4.39
N LEU A 96 8.66 -20.84 4.66
CA LEU A 96 8.06 -20.48 5.94
C LEU A 96 6.71 -21.18 6.18
N GLN A 97 5.93 -21.46 5.13
CA GLN A 97 4.67 -22.20 5.25
C GLN A 97 4.88 -23.65 5.69
N GLY A 98 6.02 -24.26 5.36
CA GLY A 98 6.34 -25.64 5.75
C GLY A 98 7.00 -25.79 7.13
N HIS A 99 7.59 -24.72 7.69
CA HIS A 99 8.45 -24.83 8.87
C HIS A 99 8.23 -23.71 9.91
N LEU A 100 7.50 -24.03 10.98
CA LEU A 100 7.25 -23.17 12.15
C LEU A 100 8.55 -22.67 12.82
N HIS A 101 9.63 -23.42 12.78
CA HIS A 101 10.94 -23.02 13.32
C HIS A 101 11.55 -21.85 12.54
N LEU A 102 11.45 -21.85 11.21
CA LEU A 102 11.93 -20.76 10.36
C LEU A 102 11.15 -19.47 10.61
N LEU A 103 9.84 -19.57 10.86
CA LEU A 103 9.02 -18.42 11.26
C LEU A 103 9.54 -17.78 12.56
N ARG A 104 9.92 -18.57 13.57
CA ARG A 104 10.48 -18.05 14.82
C ARG A 104 11.83 -17.36 14.61
N ILE A 105 12.71 -17.96 13.80
CA ILE A 105 14.01 -17.37 13.46
C ILE A 105 13.82 -16.05 12.72
N THR A 106 12.91 -16.03 11.74
CA THR A 106 12.59 -14.83 10.95
C THR A 106 11.98 -13.74 11.83
N ARG A 107 11.12 -14.11 12.79
CA ARG A 107 10.60 -13.18 13.81
C ARG A 107 11.71 -12.61 14.69
N ALA A 108 12.63 -13.45 15.16
CA ALA A 108 13.77 -13.02 15.97
C ALA A 108 14.68 -12.06 15.19
N LEU A 109 14.92 -12.32 13.90
CA LEU A 109 15.71 -11.44 13.03
C LEU A 109 15.00 -10.13 12.70
N LEU A 110 13.66 -10.16 12.51
CA LEU A 110 12.88 -8.97 12.21
C LEU A 110 12.70 -8.04 13.42
N ARG A 111 12.69 -8.57 14.65
CA ARG A 111 12.56 -7.75 15.88
C ARG A 111 13.54 -6.58 15.98
N PRO A 112 14.88 -6.78 15.88
CA PRO A 112 15.82 -5.68 15.93
C PRO A 112 15.66 -4.73 14.74
N VAL A 113 15.29 -5.24 13.57
CA VAL A 113 15.01 -4.42 12.38
C VAL A 113 13.80 -3.51 12.59
N VAL A 114 12.71 -4.03 13.16
CA VAL A 114 11.51 -3.24 13.53
C VAL A 114 11.88 -2.18 14.56
N TRP A 115 12.67 -2.52 15.56
CA TRP A 115 13.09 -1.56 16.59
C TRP A 115 13.96 -0.45 16.02
N MET A 116 14.95 -0.78 15.18
CA MET A 116 15.75 0.22 14.46
C MET A 116 14.89 1.08 13.55
N ALA A 117 13.98 0.48 12.80
CA ALA A 117 13.04 1.19 11.93
C ALA A 117 12.16 2.18 12.72
N ALA A 118 11.65 1.77 13.88
CA ALA A 118 10.88 2.63 14.78
C ALA A 118 11.72 3.79 15.30
N ARG A 119 12.98 3.54 15.70
CA ARG A 119 13.91 4.59 16.16
C ARG A 119 14.25 5.60 15.06
N VAL A 120 14.47 5.14 13.84
CA VAL A 120 14.74 6.01 12.68
C VAL A 120 13.50 6.81 12.25
N LEU A 121 12.31 6.21 12.33
CA LEU A 121 11.07 6.94 12.09
C LEU A 121 10.82 8.00 13.17
N ALA A 122 11.12 7.68 14.44
CA ALA A 122 11.01 8.63 15.54
C ALA A 122 11.99 9.81 15.40
N SER A 123 13.22 9.57 14.93
CA SER A 123 14.19 10.65 14.70
C SER A 123 13.79 11.55 13.52
N ARG A 124 13.26 10.98 12.42
CA ARG A 124 12.75 11.74 11.27
C ARG A 124 11.43 12.46 11.56
N GLY A 125 10.59 11.94 12.44
CA GLY A 125 9.35 12.61 12.88
C GLY A 125 9.57 13.90 13.67
N ARG A 126 10.77 14.08 14.27
CA ARG A 126 11.18 15.34 14.92
C ARG A 126 11.79 16.37 13.96
N ALA A 127 12.30 15.94 12.80
CA ALA A 127 12.94 16.83 11.83
C ALA A 127 11.97 17.44 10.79
N GLY A 128 10.68 17.09 10.86
CA GLY A 128 9.65 17.53 9.91
C GLY A 128 8.49 18.30 10.57
N ARG A 129 8.75 18.97 11.70
CA ARG A 129 7.80 19.87 12.35
C ARG A 129 8.39 21.27 12.41
#